data_AF-A0A7S1NVS9-F1
#
_entry.id   AF-A0A7S1NVS9-F1
#
_cell.length_a   1.000
_cell.length_b   1.000
_cell.length_c   1.000
_cell.angle_alpha   90.00
_cell.angle_beta   90.00
_cell.angle_gamma   90.00
#
_symmetry.space_group_name_H-M   'P 1'
#
loop_
_entity.id
_entity.type
_entity.pdbx_description
1 polymer ?
#
loop_
_entity_poly.entity_id
_entity_poly.type
_entity_poly.pdbx_seq_one_letter_code
_entity_poly.pdbx_strand_id
1 'polypeptide(L)'
;LDIGGVRYHTQRQHLVESGNSMLSAIVSGEFHCEKEDNGYIFIDRDGALFKDILLYLRHGQANHHVDPMHRNAVCREAKYYGLEGLTSAFHAGISPRQHYALMVAGGIDGTYRPVVSAEMYDPVAAEWQPIPHMRVRRACSGYSTLDSKFLLIGGKSFQHAESSVEEYDPITQQWRDLPHQQIARRHCAA
;
A
#
# COMPACT_ATOMS: atom_id res chain seq x y z
N LEU A 1 7.20 29.68 3.20
CA LEU A 1 8.14 28.55 2.94
C LEU A 1 8.37 28.49 1.45
N ASP A 2 9.60 28.31 1.02
CA ASP A 2 9.93 27.97 -0.36
C ASP A 2 10.37 26.50 -0.40
N ILE A 3 9.63 25.65 -1.09
CA ILE A 3 9.87 24.21 -1.15
C ILE A 3 10.19 23.84 -2.60
N GLY A 4 11.47 23.62 -2.91
CA GLY A 4 11.93 23.29 -4.26
C GLY A 4 11.53 24.31 -5.33
N GLY A 5 11.44 25.61 -4.96
CA GLY A 5 11.01 26.69 -5.85
C GLY A 5 9.50 26.97 -5.82
N VAL A 6 8.72 26.20 -5.08
CA VAL A 6 7.27 26.42 -4.90
C VAL A 6 7.00 27.15 -3.58
N ARG A 7 6.38 28.33 -3.69
CA ARG A 7 6.10 29.18 -2.53
C ARG A 7 4.78 28.84 -1.86
N TYR A 8 4.87 28.59 -0.56
CA TYR A 8 3.74 28.30 0.31
C TYR A 8 3.58 29.38 1.39
N HIS A 9 2.36 29.93 1.45
CA HIS A 9 1.90 30.82 2.49
C HIS A 9 1.03 30.03 3.48
N THR A 10 1.41 30.03 4.76
CA THR A 10 0.66 29.37 5.82
C THR A 10 0.91 30.06 7.15
N GLN A 11 0.06 29.78 8.12
CA GLN A 11 0.21 30.26 9.49
C GLN A 11 1.17 29.37 10.27
N ARG A 12 1.91 29.98 11.19
CA ARG A 12 2.84 29.30 12.11
C ARG A 12 2.16 28.18 12.89
N GLN A 13 0.92 28.38 13.32
CA GLN A 13 0.16 27.40 14.10
C GLN A 13 0.08 26.03 13.41
N HIS A 14 -0.28 25.99 12.12
CA HIS A 14 -0.40 24.73 11.37
C HIS A 14 0.94 23.95 11.26
N LEU A 15 2.08 24.64 11.34
CA LEU A 15 3.40 24.01 11.25
C LEU A 15 3.89 23.46 12.61
N VAL A 16 3.33 23.95 13.71
CA VAL A 16 3.75 23.64 15.09
C VAL A 16 2.82 22.64 15.78
N GLU A 17 1.59 22.47 15.30
CA GLU A 17 0.62 21.50 15.85
C GLU A 17 1.18 20.07 15.93
N SER A 18 2.04 19.69 14.98
CA SER A 18 2.78 18.42 15.02
C SER A 18 4.08 18.58 15.81
N GLY A 19 3.99 18.88 17.11
CA GLY A 19 5.05 19.44 17.97
C GLY A 19 6.47 18.83 17.88
N ASN A 20 6.61 17.57 17.48
CA ASN A 20 7.91 16.89 17.31
C ASN A 20 8.42 16.84 15.84
N SER A 21 7.77 17.54 14.92
CA SER A 21 8.14 17.56 13.51
C SER A 21 9.29 18.50 13.21
N MET A 22 10.02 18.23 12.12
CA MET A 22 11.06 19.13 11.60
C MET A 22 10.51 20.53 11.35
N LEU A 23 9.28 20.63 10.82
CA LEU A 23 8.62 21.92 10.57
C LEU A 23 8.35 22.69 11.86
N SER A 24 7.97 21.98 12.94
CA SER A 24 7.83 22.58 14.27
C SER A 24 9.18 23.13 14.75
N ALA A 25 10.26 22.36 14.65
CA ALA A 25 11.61 22.75 15.08
C ALA A 25 12.19 23.95 14.28
N ILE A 26 11.93 23.97 12.97
CA ILE A 26 12.34 25.08 12.09
C ILE A 26 11.65 26.38 12.51
N VAL A 27 10.36 26.31 12.80
CA VAL A 27 9.57 27.52 13.11
C VAL A 27 9.74 27.93 14.56
N SER A 28 9.93 26.99 15.50
CA SER A 28 10.26 27.24 16.91
C SER A 28 11.63 27.90 17.08
N GLY A 29 12.52 27.76 16.09
CA GLY A 29 13.89 28.28 16.12
C GLY A 29 14.89 27.31 16.77
N GLU A 30 14.44 26.10 17.10
CA GLU A 30 15.29 25.01 17.61
C GLU A 30 16.18 24.42 16.51
N PHE A 31 15.82 24.63 15.24
CA PHE A 31 16.61 24.23 14.09
C PHE A 31 17.02 25.46 13.27
N HIS A 32 18.33 25.63 13.06
CA HIS A 32 18.85 26.70 12.21
C HIS A 32 18.68 26.35 10.73
N CYS A 33 17.75 27.05 10.08
CA CYS A 33 17.64 27.09 8.62
C CYS A 33 18.09 28.43 8.09
N GLU A 34 18.92 28.41 7.05
CA GLU A 34 19.24 29.59 6.28
C GLU A 34 17.96 30.12 5.61
N LYS A 35 17.77 31.43 5.69
CA LYS A 35 16.70 32.14 4.99
C LYS A 35 17.29 32.75 3.73
N GLU A 36 16.52 32.71 2.66
CA GLU A 36 16.84 33.47 1.46
C GLU A 36 16.78 34.98 1.74
N ASP A 37 17.38 35.79 0.85
CA ASP A 37 17.41 37.26 0.93
C ASP A 37 16.01 37.90 1.07
N ASN A 38 14.98 37.20 0.61
CA ASN A 38 13.57 37.59 0.67
C ASN A 38 12.87 37.21 1.99
N GLY A 39 13.58 36.58 2.93
CA GLY A 39 13.08 36.17 4.24
C GLY A 39 12.34 34.82 4.28
N TYR A 40 12.24 34.11 3.16
CA TYR A 40 11.65 32.77 3.11
C TYR A 40 12.63 31.72 3.60
N ILE A 41 12.11 30.71 4.28
CA ILE A 41 12.86 29.49 4.61
C ILE A 41 12.78 28.59 3.38
N PHE A 42 13.95 28.27 2.81
CA PHE A 42 14.07 27.37 1.66
C PHE A 42 14.30 25.93 2.14
N ILE A 43 13.61 24.99 1.49
CA ILE A 43 13.79 23.56 1.69
C ILE A 43 13.85 22.90 0.30
N ASP A 44 14.98 22.29 -0.04
CA ASP A 44 15.20 21.63 -1.34
C ASP A 44 14.49 20.26 -1.41
N ARG A 45 13.16 20.29 -1.53
CA ARG A 45 12.29 19.11 -1.57
C ARG A 45 11.21 19.31 -2.64
N ASP A 46 10.44 18.26 -2.90
CA ASP A 46 9.36 18.30 -3.88
C ASP A 46 8.22 19.22 -3.42
N GLY A 47 8.16 20.40 -4.03
CA GLY A 47 7.12 21.38 -3.76
C GLY A 47 5.72 20.88 -4.09
N ALA A 48 5.53 20.01 -5.09
CA ALA A 48 4.20 19.49 -5.44
C ALA A 48 3.67 18.53 -4.38
N LEU A 49 4.51 17.62 -3.87
CA LEU A 49 4.15 16.71 -2.77
C LEU A 49 3.90 17.45 -1.46
N PHE A 50 4.63 18.54 -1.22
CA PHE A 50 4.43 19.36 -0.02
C PHE A 50 3.02 19.97 0.07
N LYS A 51 2.33 20.15 -1.06
CA LYS A 51 0.94 20.61 -1.07
C LYS A 51 0.02 19.72 -0.23
N ASP A 52 0.15 18.40 -0.39
CA ASP A 52 -0.68 17.43 0.34
C ASP A 52 -0.33 17.39 1.83
N ILE A 53 0.96 17.52 2.16
CA ILE A 53 1.43 17.66 3.54
C ILE A 53 0.83 18.91 4.19
N LEU A 54 0.86 20.04 3.48
CA LEU A 54 0.31 21.29 3.99
C LEU A 54 -1.20 21.23 4.18
N LEU A 55 -1.94 20.52 3.32
CA LEU A 55 -3.37 20.29 3.49
C LEU A 55 -3.65 19.42 4.73
N TYR A 56 -2.86 18.37 4.95
CA TYR A 56 -2.97 17.58 6.18
C TYR A 56 -2.73 18.44 7.42
N LEU A 57 -1.68 19.27 7.43
CA LEU A 57 -1.37 20.17 8.56
C LEU A 57 -2.47 21.21 8.83
N ARG A 58 -3.32 21.52 7.86
CA ARG A 58 -4.43 22.47 8.02
C ARG A 58 -5.72 21.81 8.50
N HIS A 59 -5.95 20.55 8.14
CA HIS A 59 -7.24 19.90 8.31
C HIS A 59 -7.19 18.63 9.17
N GLY A 60 -6.00 18.11 9.46
CA GLY A 60 -5.77 16.87 10.21
C GLY A 60 -6.15 15.59 9.45
N GLN A 61 -6.50 15.67 8.16
CA GLN A 61 -6.97 14.54 7.37
C GLN A 61 -6.04 14.21 6.20
N ALA A 62 -5.65 12.94 6.08
CA ALA A 62 -4.84 12.45 4.98
C ALA A 62 -5.68 12.23 3.72
N ASN A 63 -5.16 12.60 2.55
CA ASN A 63 -5.86 12.43 1.30
C ASN A 63 -5.68 11.00 0.74
N HIS A 64 -6.69 10.16 0.93
CA HIS A 64 -6.66 8.76 0.47
C HIS A 64 -7.13 8.58 -0.98
N HIS A 65 -7.68 9.61 -1.63
CA HIS A 65 -8.28 9.52 -2.97
C HIS A 65 -7.28 9.64 -4.12
N VAL A 66 -6.00 9.91 -3.81
CA VAL A 66 -4.92 9.95 -4.80
C VAL A 66 -4.36 8.55 -5.08
N ASP A 67 -3.70 8.38 -6.21
CA ASP A 67 -3.17 7.08 -6.63
C ASP A 67 -2.13 6.53 -5.63
N PRO A 68 -1.94 5.21 -5.56
CA PRO A 68 -1.03 4.60 -4.58
C PRO A 68 0.43 5.05 -4.71
N MET A 69 0.90 5.38 -5.91
CA MET A 69 2.28 5.80 -6.14
C MET A 69 2.50 7.21 -5.57
N HIS A 70 1.56 8.12 -5.81
CA HIS A 70 1.54 9.46 -5.21
C HIS A 70 1.43 9.39 -3.68
N ARG A 71 0.53 8.57 -3.13
CA ARG A 71 0.45 8.37 -1.65
C ARG A 71 1.78 7.91 -1.05
N ASN A 72 2.49 6.99 -1.71
CA ASN A 72 3.80 6.54 -1.26
C ASN A 72 4.85 7.65 -1.32
N ALA A 73 4.83 8.50 -2.35
CA ALA A 73 5.71 9.65 -2.46
C ALA A 73 5.45 10.67 -1.35
N VAL A 74 4.19 11.02 -1.09
CA VAL A 74 3.81 11.92 0.02
C VAL A 74 4.20 11.32 1.38
N CYS A 75 4.02 10.02 1.57
CA CYS A 75 4.42 9.34 2.81
C CYS A 75 5.94 9.39 3.04
N ARG A 76 6.77 9.27 1.99
CA ARG A 76 8.23 9.44 2.09
C ARG A 76 8.60 10.87 2.48
N GLU A 77 7.93 11.87 1.91
CA GLU A 77 8.14 13.27 2.32
C GLU A 77 7.68 13.53 3.76
N ALA A 78 6.53 12.99 4.17
CA ALA A 78 6.03 13.12 5.54
C ALA A 78 7.05 12.60 6.58
N LYS A 79 7.76 11.51 6.26
CA LYS A 79 8.86 10.99 7.10
C LYS A 79 10.03 11.95 7.19
N TYR A 80 10.42 12.58 6.08
CA TYR A 80 11.48 13.59 6.07
C TYR A 80 11.16 14.76 7.01
N TYR A 81 9.90 15.23 7.00
CA TYR A 81 9.46 16.31 7.88
C TYR A 81 9.15 15.86 9.33
N GLY A 82 9.33 14.59 9.68
CA GLY A 82 9.01 14.07 11.01
C GLY A 82 7.50 14.08 11.34
N LEU A 83 6.64 13.98 10.32
CA LEU A 83 5.19 13.96 10.49
C LEU A 83 4.69 12.53 10.71
N GLU A 84 4.91 12.03 11.92
CA GLU A 84 4.47 10.68 12.31
C GLU A 84 2.97 10.51 12.22
N GLY A 85 2.18 11.56 12.51
CA GLY A 85 0.72 11.53 12.39
C GLY A 85 0.24 11.29 10.96
N LEU A 86 0.83 11.98 9.99
CA LEU A 86 0.50 11.80 8.56
C LEU A 86 1.00 10.46 8.03
N THR A 87 2.22 10.09 8.41
CA THR A 87 2.77 8.76 8.10
C THR A 87 1.80 7.71 8.63
N SER A 88 1.44 7.78 9.90
CA SER A 88 0.50 6.86 10.54
C SER A 88 -0.87 6.92 9.90
N ALA A 89 -1.37 8.08 9.45
CA ALA A 89 -2.66 8.18 8.78
C ALA A 89 -2.67 7.46 7.42
N PHE A 90 -1.62 7.59 6.61
CA PHE A 90 -1.48 6.79 5.39
C PHE A 90 -1.35 5.30 5.71
N HIS A 91 -0.69 4.95 6.82
CA HIS A 91 -0.64 3.57 7.34
C HIS A 91 -1.90 3.18 8.16
N ALA A 92 -2.84 4.08 8.44
CA ALA A 92 -4.08 3.75 9.15
C ALA A 92 -5.15 3.33 8.14
N GLY A 93 -5.10 3.90 6.94
CA GLY A 93 -5.80 3.37 5.76
C GLY A 93 -5.13 2.13 5.15
N ILE A 94 -3.83 1.91 5.43
CA ILE A 94 -3.10 0.66 5.18
C ILE A 94 -2.94 -0.03 6.52
N SER A 95 -4.04 -0.55 7.09
CA SER A 95 -4.03 -1.38 8.30
C SER A 95 -2.72 -2.20 8.42
N PRO A 96 -2.13 -2.41 9.62
CA PRO A 96 -0.89 -3.17 9.84
C PRO A 96 -0.84 -4.61 9.27
N ARG A 97 -1.80 -5.02 8.45
CA ARG A 97 -2.01 -6.27 7.72
C ARG A 97 -0.91 -6.69 6.74
N GLN A 98 0.31 -6.14 6.80
CA GLN A 98 1.40 -6.75 6.01
C GLN A 98 1.94 -8.06 6.59
N HIS A 99 1.44 -8.55 7.72
CA HIS A 99 1.99 -9.78 8.29
C HIS A 99 1.03 -10.97 8.45
N TYR A 100 -0.30 -10.77 8.38
CA TYR A 100 -1.25 -11.89 8.51
C TYR A 100 -2.47 -11.67 7.62
N ALA A 101 -2.31 -11.89 6.32
CA ALA A 101 -3.43 -12.01 5.39
C ALA A 101 -3.67 -13.50 5.13
N LEU A 102 -4.78 -14.02 5.66
CA LEU A 102 -5.24 -15.36 5.31
C LEU A 102 -6.06 -15.27 4.03
N MET A 103 -5.61 -15.92 2.97
CA MET A 103 -6.29 -15.96 1.69
C MET A 103 -6.66 -17.40 1.35
N VAL A 104 -7.85 -17.58 0.81
CA VAL A 104 -8.30 -18.83 0.19
C VAL A 104 -8.62 -18.54 -1.27
N ALA A 105 -8.18 -19.40 -2.18
CA ALA A 105 -8.39 -19.21 -3.60
C ALA A 105 -8.54 -20.56 -4.31
N GLY A 106 -9.59 -20.73 -5.10
CA GLY A 106 -9.90 -22.00 -5.74
C GLY A 106 -10.51 -23.02 -4.78
N GLY A 107 -10.22 -24.30 -5.03
CA GLY A 107 -10.84 -25.41 -4.31
C GLY A 107 -12.02 -25.99 -5.07
N ILE A 108 -12.88 -26.72 -4.36
CA ILE A 108 -14.02 -27.45 -4.92
C ILE A 108 -15.29 -26.98 -4.21
N ASP A 109 -16.29 -26.57 -4.99
CA ASP A 109 -17.60 -26.15 -4.44
C ASP A 109 -18.51 -27.35 -4.07
N GLY A 110 -19.69 -27.05 -3.53
CA GLY A 110 -20.71 -28.05 -3.20
C GLY A 110 -21.25 -28.85 -4.39
N THR A 111 -20.89 -28.50 -5.62
CA THR A 111 -21.22 -29.24 -6.85
C THR A 111 -20.06 -30.09 -7.36
N TYR A 112 -18.99 -30.21 -6.57
CA TYR A 112 -17.76 -30.93 -6.90
C TYR A 112 -16.98 -30.34 -8.08
N ARG A 113 -17.10 -29.03 -8.33
CA ARG A 113 -16.42 -28.35 -9.43
C ARG A 113 -15.30 -27.44 -8.94
N PRO A 114 -14.15 -27.41 -9.65
CA PRO A 114 -13.11 -26.42 -9.39
C PRO A 114 -13.63 -24.98 -9.60
N VAL A 115 -13.32 -24.08 -8.67
CA VAL A 115 -13.80 -22.68 -8.70
C VAL A 115 -12.70 -21.67 -8.98
N VAL A 116 -13.10 -20.45 -9.37
CA VAL A 116 -12.23 -19.27 -9.53
C VAL A 116 -12.32 -18.30 -8.34
N SER A 117 -13.22 -18.56 -7.39
CA SER A 117 -13.43 -17.69 -6.25
C SER A 117 -12.19 -17.59 -5.39
N ALA A 118 -11.97 -16.40 -4.86
CA ALA A 118 -10.94 -16.15 -3.88
C ALA A 118 -11.49 -15.18 -2.84
N GLU A 119 -11.08 -15.38 -1.60
CA GLU A 119 -11.52 -14.61 -0.44
C GLU A 119 -10.31 -14.34 0.46
N MET A 120 -10.34 -13.19 1.12
CA MET A 120 -9.31 -12.79 2.07
C MET A 120 -9.98 -12.49 3.41
N TYR A 121 -9.43 -13.05 4.48
CA TYR A 121 -9.93 -12.83 5.83
C TYR A 121 -9.50 -11.45 6.32
N ASP A 122 -10.49 -10.68 6.77
CA ASP A 122 -10.33 -9.43 7.46
C ASP A 122 -10.33 -9.68 8.98
N PRO A 123 -9.18 -9.63 9.67
CA PRO A 123 -9.14 -9.87 11.12
C PRO A 123 -9.75 -8.74 11.96
N VAL A 124 -9.98 -7.55 11.36
CA VAL A 124 -10.57 -6.40 12.05
C VAL A 124 -12.09 -6.49 12.01
N ALA A 125 -12.65 -6.80 10.84
CA ALA A 125 -14.08 -7.07 10.68
C ALA A 125 -14.47 -8.47 11.19
N ALA A 126 -13.48 -9.35 11.38
CA ALA A 126 -13.67 -10.77 11.68
C ALA A 126 -14.52 -11.50 10.61
N GLU A 127 -14.32 -11.12 9.35
CA GLU A 127 -15.14 -11.59 8.22
C GLU A 127 -14.27 -11.96 7.02
N TRP A 128 -14.75 -12.90 6.21
CA TRP A 128 -14.18 -13.16 4.89
C TRP A 128 -14.72 -12.15 3.88
N GLN A 129 -13.83 -11.56 3.10
CA GLN A 129 -14.18 -10.59 2.07
C GLN A 129 -13.83 -11.15 0.69
N PRO A 130 -14.73 -11.04 -0.30
CA PRO A 130 -14.44 -11.49 -1.65
C PRO A 130 -13.34 -10.62 -2.26
N ILE A 131 -12.40 -11.26 -2.96
CA ILE A 131 -11.40 -10.59 -3.79
C ILE A 131 -11.62 -10.96 -5.26
N PRO A 132 -10.96 -10.28 -6.22
CA PRO A 132 -11.11 -10.60 -7.63
C PRO A 132 -10.89 -12.09 -7.93
N HIS A 133 -11.65 -12.62 -8.89
CA HIS A 133 -11.53 -14.00 -9.31
C HIS A 133 -10.18 -14.29 -9.96
N MET A 134 -9.66 -15.50 -9.71
CA MET A 134 -8.54 -16.06 -10.46
C MET A 134 -8.93 -16.26 -11.92
N ARG A 135 -7.94 -16.38 -12.81
CA ARG A 135 -8.14 -16.64 -14.24
C ARG A 135 -8.48 -18.10 -14.50
N VAL A 136 -7.80 -19.02 -13.80
CA VAL A 136 -7.96 -20.46 -14.02
C VAL A 136 -8.68 -21.11 -12.84
N ARG A 137 -9.73 -21.89 -13.13
CA ARG A 137 -10.39 -22.74 -12.13
C ARG A 137 -9.43 -23.83 -11.70
N ARG A 138 -9.10 -23.89 -10.42
CA ARG A 138 -8.15 -24.87 -9.89
C ARG A 138 -8.56 -25.38 -8.52
N ALA A 139 -8.39 -26.68 -8.32
CA ALA A 139 -8.40 -27.33 -7.01
C ALA A 139 -7.05 -28.02 -6.77
N CYS A 140 -6.72 -28.31 -5.52
CA CYS A 140 -5.49 -29.05 -5.16
C CYS A 140 -4.20 -28.39 -5.68
N SER A 141 -4.21 -27.05 -5.77
CA SER A 141 -3.07 -26.22 -6.15
C SER A 141 -2.02 -26.19 -5.04
N GLY A 142 -0.77 -25.89 -5.39
CA GLY A 142 0.22 -25.41 -4.41
C GLY A 142 0.01 -23.92 -4.14
N TYR A 143 0.27 -23.49 -2.90
CA TYR A 143 0.14 -22.11 -2.46
C TYR A 143 1.45 -21.68 -1.80
N SER A 144 1.94 -20.49 -2.13
CA SER A 144 3.10 -19.91 -1.46
C SER A 144 3.02 -18.39 -1.50
N THR A 145 3.91 -17.72 -0.76
CA THR A 145 4.02 -16.26 -0.76
C THR A 145 5.43 -15.85 -1.14
N LEU A 146 5.56 -14.91 -2.07
CA LEU A 146 6.84 -14.32 -2.46
C LEU A 146 6.68 -12.80 -2.51
N ASP A 147 7.58 -12.06 -1.89
CA ASP A 147 7.58 -10.59 -1.88
C ASP A 147 6.23 -9.96 -1.50
N SER A 148 5.55 -10.54 -0.50
CA SER A 148 4.22 -10.14 -0.03
C SER A 148 3.08 -10.33 -1.04
N LYS A 149 3.29 -11.20 -2.03
CA LYS A 149 2.29 -11.59 -3.03
C LYS A 149 1.95 -13.06 -2.90
N PHE A 150 0.72 -13.42 -3.27
CA PHE A 150 0.25 -14.81 -3.18
C PHE A 150 0.45 -15.51 -4.52
N LEU A 151 1.03 -16.70 -4.49
CA LEU A 151 1.25 -17.53 -5.66
C LEU A 151 0.37 -18.77 -5.61
N LEU A 152 -0.24 -19.06 -6.75
CA LEU A 152 -0.99 -20.27 -7.03
C LEU A 152 -0.26 -21.05 -8.11
N ILE A 153 0.11 -22.28 -7.79
CA ILE A 153 0.99 -23.08 -8.64
C ILE A 153 0.29 -24.40 -8.98
N GLY A 154 0.03 -24.61 -10.28
CA GLY A 154 -0.60 -25.84 -10.78
C GLY A 154 -1.98 -26.09 -10.17
N GLY A 155 -2.27 -27.35 -9.89
CA GLY A 155 -3.57 -27.82 -9.41
C GLY A 155 -4.29 -28.65 -10.46
N LYS A 156 -5.61 -28.73 -10.36
CA LYS A 156 -6.46 -29.50 -11.26
C LYS A 156 -7.63 -28.63 -11.72
N SER A 157 -7.78 -28.48 -13.03
CA SER A 157 -9.05 -28.12 -13.66
C SER A 157 -9.81 -29.42 -14.01
N PHE A 158 -11.08 -29.32 -14.44
CA PHE A 158 -12.02 -30.45 -14.61
C PHE A 158 -11.37 -31.83 -14.86
N GLN A 159 -10.61 -31.98 -15.95
CA GLN A 159 -10.02 -33.27 -16.35
C GLN A 159 -8.49 -33.33 -16.28
N HIS A 160 -7.79 -32.20 -16.21
CA HIS A 160 -6.33 -32.16 -16.38
C HIS A 160 -5.61 -31.54 -15.19
N ALA A 161 -4.36 -31.96 -14.99
CA ALA A 161 -3.46 -31.22 -14.12
C ALA A 161 -3.11 -29.89 -14.78
N GLU A 162 -2.97 -28.85 -13.98
CA GLU A 162 -2.59 -27.51 -14.40
C GLU A 162 -1.09 -27.31 -14.25
N SER A 163 -0.50 -26.58 -15.20
CA SER A 163 0.88 -26.07 -15.10
C SER A 163 0.91 -24.55 -14.92
N SER A 164 -0.24 -23.88 -14.99
CA SER A 164 -0.33 -22.43 -14.89
C SER A 164 0.07 -21.94 -13.49
N VAL A 165 0.73 -20.79 -13.45
CA VAL A 165 1.09 -20.10 -12.22
C VAL A 165 0.44 -18.73 -12.24
N GLU A 166 -0.29 -18.39 -11.19
CA GLU A 166 -0.93 -17.08 -11.03
C GLU A 166 -0.42 -16.40 -9.76
N GLU A 167 -0.22 -15.10 -9.83
CA GLU A 167 0.18 -14.27 -8.68
C GLU A 167 -0.90 -13.22 -8.40
N TYR A 168 -1.30 -13.10 -7.14
CA TYR A 168 -2.13 -12.01 -6.66
C TYR A 168 -1.29 -10.98 -5.90
N ASP A 169 -1.38 -9.73 -6.34
CA ASP A 169 -0.77 -8.59 -5.68
C ASP A 169 -1.84 -7.87 -4.83
N PRO A 170 -1.77 -7.93 -3.50
CA PRO A 170 -2.78 -7.33 -2.62
C PRO A 170 -2.79 -5.80 -2.63
N ILE A 171 -1.71 -5.16 -3.12
CA ILE A 171 -1.63 -3.69 -3.26
C ILE A 171 -2.42 -3.23 -4.47
N THR A 172 -2.24 -3.92 -5.60
CA THR A 172 -2.95 -3.59 -6.85
C THR A 172 -4.33 -4.25 -6.95
N GLN A 173 -4.60 -5.25 -6.09
CA GLN A 173 -5.78 -6.10 -6.12
C GLN A 173 -5.99 -6.77 -7.48
N GLN A 174 -4.92 -7.29 -8.07
CA GLN A 174 -4.97 -7.90 -9.39
C GLN A 174 -4.25 -9.24 -9.42
N TRP A 175 -4.82 -10.15 -10.22
CA TRP A 175 -4.18 -11.39 -10.63
C TRP A 175 -3.37 -11.17 -11.90
N ARG A 176 -2.17 -11.74 -11.95
CA ARG A 176 -1.36 -11.83 -13.16
C ARG A 176 -0.90 -13.26 -13.41
N ASP A 177 -0.76 -13.61 -14.68
CA ASP A 177 -0.15 -14.88 -15.09
C ASP A 177 1.36 -14.78 -14.96
N LEU A 178 1.97 -15.84 -14.44
CA LEU A 178 3.41 -16.06 -14.40
C LEU A 178 3.78 -17.21 -15.35
N PRO A 179 5.08 -17.39 -15.66
CA PRO A 179 5.54 -18.52 -16.47
C PRO A 179 5.04 -19.87 -15.93
N HIS A 180 4.60 -20.74 -16.85
CA HIS A 180 4.07 -22.05 -16.49
C HIS A 180 5.16 -23.00 -15.97
N GLN A 181 4.76 -23.95 -15.13
CA GLN A 181 5.60 -25.09 -14.76
C GLN A 181 5.93 -25.92 -16.01
N GLN A 182 7.13 -26.50 -16.05
CA GLN A 182 7.52 -27.41 -17.13
C GLN A 182 6.69 -28.70 -17.15
N ILE A 183 6.20 -29.12 -15.99
CA ILE A 183 5.38 -30.31 -15.81
C ILE A 183 4.15 -29.90 -15.02
N ALA A 184 2.96 -30.19 -15.55
CA ALA A 184 1.69 -29.96 -14.87
C ALA A 184 1.56 -30.87 -13.64
N ARG A 185 1.12 -30.33 -12.50
CA ARG A 185 1.03 -31.06 -11.23
C ARG A 185 -0.23 -30.70 -10.46
N ARG A 186 -0.72 -31.61 -9.63
CA ARG A 186 -1.84 -31.42 -8.69
C ARG A 186 -1.50 -32.09 -7.35
N HIS A 187 -2.12 -31.64 -6.26
CA HIS A 187 -1.81 -32.04 -4.88
C HIS A 187 -0.37 -31.70 -4.48
N CYS A 188 0.11 -30.54 -4.88
CA CYS A 188 1.45 -30.07 -4.55
C CYS A 188 1.45 -29.26 -3.24
N ALA A 189 2.55 -29.34 -2.51
CA ALA A 189 2.89 -28.40 -1.45
C ALA A 189 3.96 -27.43 -1.97
N ALA A 190 3.98 -26.21 -1.44
CA ALA A 190 4.93 -25.16 -1.76
C ALA A 190 5.31 -24.39 -0.50
#